data_AF-A0A7K0VGJ2-F1
#
_entry.id   AF-A0A7K0VGJ2-F1
#
_cell.length_a   1.000
_cell.length_b   1.000
_cell.length_c   1.000
_cell.angle_alpha   90.00
_cell.angle_beta   90.00
_cell.angle_gamma   90.00
#
_symmetry.space_group_name_H-M   'P 1'
#
loop_
_entity.id
_entity.type
_entity.pdbx_description
1 polymer ?
#
loop_
_entity_poly.entity_id
_entity_poly.type
_entity_poly.pdbx_seq_one_letter_code
_entity_poly.pdbx_strand_id
1 'polypeptide(L)'
;MVGIRVRAAIGAPFIYLDQLMAAGQMLNHRSSNGTLAFPYHGNERDPVSANHRNLAAQIEERETSSAHICLYSTEWNNHSIRSIYKEKFENVFTLGNRENRFFLQHLYFTLGDYKRAASNRFSTALLYAAHLGLRTEVYGAEARIAGEFDGLGAQGKLTTAFPEIHRREISSDEGMQLAQEELGIKFLRAPAELAEILGLSSLAGRFQAGKAMGVYAARRATVSVQKR
;
A
#
# COMPACT_ATOMS: atom_id res chain seq x y z
N MET A 1 5.83 -37.01 13.34
CA MET A 1 6.93 -36.02 13.33
C MET A 1 6.32 -34.65 13.03
N VAL A 2 6.19 -33.78 14.04
CA VAL A 2 5.60 -32.45 13.88
C VAL A 2 6.59 -31.61 13.08
N GLY A 3 6.25 -31.24 11.83
CA GLY A 3 7.12 -30.47 10.96
C GLY A 3 7.37 -29.08 11.54
N ILE A 4 8.63 -28.77 11.87
CA ILE A 4 9.05 -27.44 12.29
C ILE A 4 8.80 -26.49 11.12
N ARG A 5 7.84 -25.56 11.28
CA ARG A 5 7.67 -24.45 10.34
C ARG A 5 8.71 -23.39 10.66
N VAL A 6 9.83 -23.40 9.94
CA VAL A 6 10.83 -22.32 10.01
C VAL A 6 10.16 -21.06 9.46
N ARG A 7 10.06 -20.02 10.30
CA ARG A 7 9.58 -18.68 9.91
C ARG A 7 10.80 -17.78 9.84
N ALA A 8 11.13 -17.30 8.65
CA ALA A 8 12.19 -16.33 8.44
C ALA A 8 11.58 -14.97 8.09
N ALA A 9 12.03 -13.92 8.77
CA ALA A 9 11.78 -12.54 8.33
C ALA A 9 12.69 -12.23 7.14
N ILE A 10 12.14 -11.62 6.09
CA ILE A 10 12.86 -11.32 4.84
C ILE A 10 12.77 -9.84 4.42
N GLY A 11 12.23 -8.96 5.27
CA GLY A 11 11.93 -7.57 4.90
C GLY A 11 10.82 -7.44 3.85
N ALA A 12 10.35 -6.21 3.62
CA ALA A 12 9.26 -5.96 2.69
C ALA A 12 9.73 -6.09 1.22
N PRO A 13 8.93 -6.74 0.33
CA PRO A 13 9.22 -6.83 -1.10
C PRO A 13 9.49 -5.47 -1.79
N PHE A 14 8.89 -4.40 -1.27
CA PHE A 14 9.07 -3.05 -1.81
C PHE A 14 10.52 -2.55 -1.70
N ILE A 15 11.26 -2.93 -0.65
CA ILE A 15 12.65 -2.50 -0.50
C ILE A 15 13.57 -3.19 -1.52
N TYR A 16 13.30 -4.46 -1.83
CA TYR A 16 14.02 -5.15 -2.92
C TYR A 16 13.74 -4.50 -4.28
N LEU A 17 12.48 -4.10 -4.51
CA LEU A 17 12.12 -3.37 -5.71
C LEU A 17 12.88 -2.04 -5.79
N ASP A 18 12.95 -1.29 -4.70
CA ASP A 18 13.68 -0.03 -4.62
C ASP A 18 15.17 -0.22 -4.95
N GLN A 19 15.82 -1.24 -4.36
CA GLN A 19 17.22 -1.56 -4.67
C GLN A 19 17.44 -1.90 -6.15
N LEU A 20 16.52 -2.66 -6.76
CA LEU A 20 16.59 -2.99 -8.19
C LEU A 20 16.42 -1.75 -9.08
N MET A 21 15.49 -0.87 -8.73
CA MET A 21 15.23 0.36 -9.48
C MET A 21 16.38 1.37 -9.34
N ALA A 22 16.95 1.50 -8.14
CA ALA A 22 18.13 2.32 -7.88
C ALA A 22 19.36 1.80 -8.66
N ALA A 23 19.61 0.49 -8.66
CA ALA A 23 20.70 -0.12 -9.42
C ALA A 23 20.54 0.08 -10.94
N GLY A 24 19.30 0.09 -11.44
CA GLY A 24 19.00 0.40 -12.84
C GLY A 24 18.99 1.89 -13.19
N GLN A 25 19.30 2.79 -12.25
CA GLN A 25 19.17 4.25 -12.40
C GLN A 25 17.79 4.70 -12.89
N MET A 26 16.74 3.93 -12.57
CA MET A 26 15.37 4.16 -13.05
C MET A 26 14.64 5.24 -12.24
N LEU A 27 15.20 5.67 -11.11
CA LEU A 27 14.73 6.83 -10.37
C LEU A 27 15.51 8.08 -10.81
N ASN A 28 14.98 8.74 -11.81
CA ASN A 28 15.15 10.18 -11.96
C ASN A 28 13.75 10.76 -12.14
N HIS A 29 13.51 11.90 -11.50
CA HIS A 29 12.25 12.67 -11.47
C HIS A 29 11.41 12.47 -10.20
N ARG A 30 11.72 13.29 -9.19
CA ARG A 30 10.65 13.85 -8.34
C ARG A 30 10.04 15.01 -9.11
N SER A 31 9.04 14.74 -9.95
CA SER A 31 8.16 15.82 -10.37
C SER A 31 7.52 16.42 -9.12
N SER A 32 7.44 17.74 -9.00
CA SER A 32 6.89 18.37 -7.79
C SER A 32 5.36 18.40 -7.79
N ASN A 33 4.71 17.24 -7.97
CA ASN A 33 3.26 17.17 -7.90
C ASN A 33 2.83 17.05 -6.43
N GLY A 34 1.71 17.69 -6.08
CA GLY A 34 1.26 18.02 -4.72
C GLY A 34 1.20 16.85 -3.72
N THR A 35 0.02 16.57 -3.18
CA THR A 35 -0.16 15.48 -2.19
C THR A 35 -0.83 14.29 -2.85
N LEU A 36 -0.23 13.10 -2.71
CA LEU A 36 -0.91 11.85 -3.04
C LEU A 36 -1.74 11.40 -1.84
N ALA A 37 -3.07 11.48 -1.96
CA ALA A 37 -3.98 11.03 -0.92
C ALA A 37 -4.47 9.60 -1.20
N PHE A 38 -4.39 8.76 -0.18
CA PHE A 38 -4.92 7.39 -0.15
C PHE A 38 -6.12 7.33 0.79
N PRO A 39 -7.36 7.55 0.31
CA PRO A 39 -8.54 7.20 1.09
C PRO A 39 -8.46 5.73 1.55
N TYR A 40 -8.62 5.50 2.85
CA TYR A 40 -8.58 4.16 3.40
C TYR A 40 -9.67 3.30 2.78
N HIS A 41 -9.31 2.05 2.53
CA HIS A 41 -10.14 1.12 1.80
C HIS A 41 -10.29 -0.19 2.56
N GLY A 42 -11.43 -0.84 2.33
CA GLY A 42 -11.62 -2.22 2.71
C GLY A 42 -10.89 -3.18 1.77
N ASN A 43 -11.13 -4.46 1.95
CA ASN A 43 -10.76 -5.45 0.94
C ASN A 43 -12.04 -6.13 0.40
N GLU A 44 -11.89 -7.01 -0.57
CA GLU A 44 -13.01 -7.71 -1.22
C GLU A 44 -13.85 -8.57 -0.24
N ARG A 45 -13.32 -8.87 0.95
CA ARG A 45 -13.98 -9.63 2.03
C ARG A 45 -14.50 -8.73 3.14
N ASP A 46 -13.79 -7.65 3.43
CA ASP A 46 -14.05 -6.75 4.54
C ASP A 46 -14.29 -5.33 4.01
N PRO A 47 -15.50 -5.00 3.55
CA PRO A 47 -15.81 -3.66 3.08
C PRO A 47 -15.73 -2.67 4.24
N VAL A 48 -15.27 -1.47 3.91
CA VAL A 48 -15.17 -0.37 4.87
C VAL A 48 -16.44 0.47 4.82
N SER A 49 -16.96 0.81 6.00
CA SER A 49 -17.93 1.90 6.14
C SER A 49 -17.15 3.19 6.36
N ALA A 50 -17.06 4.00 5.32
CA ALA A 50 -16.43 5.32 5.37
C ALA A 50 -17.38 6.39 4.85
N ASN A 51 -17.42 7.53 5.54
CA ASN A 51 -18.06 8.72 5.00
C ASN A 51 -17.13 9.38 3.97
N HIS A 52 -17.13 8.86 2.74
CA HIS A 52 -16.27 9.35 1.65
C HIS A 52 -16.47 10.83 1.34
N ARG A 53 -17.70 11.36 1.49
CA ARG A 53 -17.98 12.79 1.25
C ARG A 53 -17.30 13.67 2.29
N ASN A 54 -17.36 13.28 3.55
CA ASN A 54 -16.66 13.98 4.63
C ASN A 54 -15.14 13.92 4.43
N LEU A 55 -14.60 12.73 4.12
CA LEU A 55 -13.17 12.58 3.85
C LEU A 55 -12.70 13.43 2.65
N ALA A 56 -13.45 13.43 1.55
CA ALA A 56 -13.12 14.23 0.38
C ALA A 56 -13.12 15.73 0.70
N ALA A 57 -14.06 16.21 1.52
CA ALA A 57 -14.08 17.61 1.97
C ALA A 57 -12.86 17.95 2.87
N GLN A 58 -12.46 17.05 3.77
CA GLN A 58 -11.29 17.25 4.63
C GLN A 58 -9.98 17.25 3.84
N ILE A 59 -9.85 16.39 2.83
CA ILE A 59 -8.69 16.40 1.93
C ILE A 59 -8.65 17.71 1.13
N GLU A 60 -9.79 18.17 0.62
CA GLU A 60 -9.88 19.43 -0.13
C GLU A 60 -9.53 20.63 0.76
N GLU A 61 -9.99 20.66 2.00
CA GLU A 61 -9.63 21.69 2.98
C GLU A 61 -8.13 21.67 3.31
N ARG A 62 -7.56 20.48 3.49
CA ARG A 62 -6.18 20.31 3.98
C ARG A 62 -5.13 20.43 2.90
N GLU A 63 -5.40 19.90 1.71
CA GLU A 63 -4.43 19.75 0.62
C GLU A 63 -4.81 20.58 -0.62
N THR A 64 -5.98 21.22 -0.63
CA THR A 64 -6.57 21.94 -1.78
C THR A 64 -6.86 21.03 -2.97
N SER A 65 -7.33 21.60 -4.09
CA SER A 65 -7.55 20.88 -5.35
C SER A 65 -6.27 20.29 -5.97
N SER A 66 -5.10 20.61 -5.40
CA SER A 66 -3.81 20.05 -5.83
C SER A 66 -3.56 18.60 -5.39
N ALA A 67 -4.45 18.04 -4.56
CA ALA A 67 -4.35 16.64 -4.15
C ALA A 67 -4.71 15.69 -5.29
N HIS A 68 -3.91 14.63 -5.43
CA HIS A 68 -4.19 13.54 -6.33
C HIS A 68 -4.73 12.35 -5.52
N ILE A 69 -5.90 11.85 -5.88
CA ILE A 69 -6.60 10.83 -5.13
C ILE A 69 -6.35 9.46 -5.76
N CYS A 70 -5.69 8.57 -5.03
CA CYS A 70 -5.52 7.17 -5.42
C CYS A 70 -6.53 6.29 -4.69
N LEU A 71 -7.62 5.93 -5.38
CA LEU A 71 -8.62 5.00 -4.87
C LEU A 71 -8.16 3.55 -5.04
N TYR A 72 -8.44 2.72 -4.05
CA TYR A 72 -8.29 1.27 -4.20
C TYR A 72 -9.33 0.72 -5.19
N SER A 73 -9.04 -0.46 -5.74
CA SER A 73 -9.80 -1.00 -6.87
C SER A 73 -11.28 -1.23 -6.58
N THR A 74 -11.66 -1.51 -5.32
CA THR A 74 -13.08 -1.67 -4.93
C THR A 74 -13.81 -0.34 -4.98
N GLU A 75 -13.25 0.72 -4.39
CA GLU A 75 -13.84 2.06 -4.40
C GLU A 75 -13.82 2.68 -5.78
N TRP A 76 -12.77 2.43 -6.57
CA TRP A 76 -12.69 2.87 -7.96
C TRP A 76 -13.82 2.29 -8.82
N ASN A 77 -14.16 1.02 -8.61
CA ASN A 77 -15.23 0.34 -9.35
C ASN A 77 -16.63 0.71 -8.85
N ASN A 78 -16.73 1.32 -7.66
CA ASN A 78 -17.98 1.87 -7.18
C ASN A 78 -18.19 3.30 -7.73
N HIS A 79 -19.10 3.44 -8.70
CA HIS A 79 -19.38 4.72 -9.34
C HIS A 79 -19.79 5.82 -8.34
N SER A 80 -20.61 5.49 -7.33
CA SER A 80 -21.08 6.50 -6.38
C SER A 80 -19.94 7.03 -5.51
N ILE A 81 -19.02 6.18 -5.08
CA ILE A 81 -17.83 6.58 -4.33
C ILE A 81 -16.87 7.37 -5.23
N ARG A 82 -16.57 6.87 -6.43
CA ARG A 82 -15.66 7.53 -7.36
C ARG A 82 -16.13 8.94 -7.75
N SER A 83 -17.43 9.13 -7.96
CA SER A 83 -18.01 10.43 -8.28
C SER A 83 -17.77 11.48 -7.20
N ILE A 84 -17.84 11.10 -5.91
CA ILE A 84 -17.59 12.02 -4.78
C ILE A 84 -16.22 12.68 -4.87
N TYR A 85 -15.18 11.92 -5.24
CA TYR A 85 -13.84 12.46 -5.38
C TYR A 85 -13.67 13.24 -6.68
N LYS A 86 -14.25 12.76 -7.79
CA LYS A 86 -14.19 13.47 -9.09
C LYS A 86 -14.92 14.82 -9.10
N GLU A 87 -15.86 15.03 -8.18
CA GLU A 87 -16.52 16.33 -7.98
C GLU A 87 -15.56 17.40 -7.43
N LYS A 88 -14.47 17.00 -6.74
CA LYS A 88 -13.58 17.90 -5.98
C LYS A 88 -12.14 17.96 -6.49
N PHE A 89 -11.68 16.90 -7.14
CA PHE A 89 -10.28 16.75 -7.54
C PHE A 89 -10.17 16.42 -9.02
N GLU A 90 -9.23 17.06 -9.71
CA GLU A 90 -8.94 16.81 -11.13
C GLU A 90 -8.31 15.42 -11.31
N ASN A 91 -7.40 15.04 -10.41
CA ASN A 91 -6.61 13.82 -10.51
C ASN A 91 -7.14 12.74 -9.56
N VAL A 92 -8.13 11.97 -10.03
CA VAL A 92 -8.64 10.78 -9.32
C VAL A 92 -8.36 9.53 -10.15
N PHE A 93 -7.57 8.61 -9.60
CA PHE A 93 -7.11 7.42 -10.31
C PHE A 93 -7.05 6.19 -9.40
N THR A 94 -6.65 5.05 -9.97
CA THR A 94 -6.38 3.81 -9.24
C THR A 94 -5.11 3.16 -9.76
N LEU A 95 -4.36 2.50 -8.88
CA LEU A 95 -3.25 1.61 -9.25
C LEU A 95 -3.74 0.26 -9.77
N GLY A 96 -5.05 0.04 -9.77
CA GLY A 96 -5.69 -1.20 -10.15
C GLY A 96 -5.68 -2.22 -9.02
N ASN A 97 -5.83 -3.49 -9.38
CA ASN A 97 -5.96 -4.55 -8.41
C ASN A 97 -4.58 -5.00 -7.87
N ARG A 98 -4.49 -5.25 -6.56
CA ARG A 98 -3.26 -5.68 -5.87
C ARG A 98 -2.66 -6.99 -6.42
N GLU A 99 -3.49 -7.86 -7.01
CA GLU A 99 -3.04 -9.12 -7.62
C GLU A 99 -2.38 -8.92 -8.99
N ASN A 100 -2.42 -7.71 -9.55
CA ASN A 100 -1.64 -7.40 -10.73
C ASN A 100 -0.14 -7.53 -10.39
N ARG A 101 0.59 -8.36 -11.15
CA ARG A 101 2.03 -8.57 -10.96
C ARG A 101 2.87 -7.28 -11.03
N PHE A 102 2.34 -6.24 -11.66
CA PHE A 102 2.98 -4.92 -11.78
C PHE A 102 2.47 -3.90 -10.77
N PHE A 103 1.55 -4.27 -9.86
CA PHE A 103 0.98 -3.34 -8.89
C PHE A 103 2.05 -2.62 -8.06
N LEU A 104 3.04 -3.37 -7.56
CA LEU A 104 4.10 -2.80 -6.72
C LEU A 104 5.00 -1.85 -7.51
N GLN A 105 5.26 -2.15 -8.79
CA GLN A 105 6.00 -1.27 -9.70
C GLN A 105 5.22 0.01 -9.99
N HIS A 106 3.93 -0.08 -10.30
CA HIS A 106 3.09 1.09 -10.52
C HIS A 106 3.02 1.97 -9.27
N LEU A 107 2.87 1.36 -8.09
CA LEU A 107 2.90 2.09 -6.82
C LEU A 107 4.24 2.80 -6.62
N TYR A 108 5.36 2.12 -6.88
CA TYR A 108 6.70 2.68 -6.75
C TYR A 108 6.90 3.92 -7.64
N PHE A 109 6.59 3.81 -8.94
CA PHE A 109 6.71 4.94 -9.86
C PHE A 109 5.75 6.07 -9.51
N THR A 110 4.51 5.73 -9.15
CA THR A 110 3.52 6.72 -8.72
C THR A 110 4.04 7.50 -7.51
N LEU A 111 4.57 6.83 -6.49
CA LEU A 111 5.13 7.51 -5.31
C LEU A 111 6.33 8.40 -5.66
N GLY A 112 7.13 8.01 -6.65
CA GLY A 112 8.26 8.80 -7.15
C GLY A 112 7.87 10.19 -7.66
N ASP A 113 6.63 10.39 -8.08
CA ASP A 113 6.12 11.65 -8.62
C ASP A 113 5.63 12.66 -7.56
N TYR A 114 5.72 12.34 -6.26
CA TYR A 114 5.19 13.19 -5.19
C TYR A 114 6.22 13.49 -4.10
N LYS A 115 5.96 14.56 -3.33
CA LYS A 115 6.75 14.94 -2.15
C LYS A 115 6.04 14.64 -0.83
N ARG A 116 4.73 14.34 -0.89
CA ARG A 116 3.87 14.14 0.27
C ARG A 116 2.83 13.06 -0.02
N ALA A 117 2.55 12.23 0.97
CA ALA A 117 1.48 11.26 0.94
C ALA A 117 0.62 11.35 2.21
N ALA A 118 -0.69 11.23 2.06
CA ALA A 118 -1.63 11.31 3.18
C ALA A 118 -2.66 10.18 3.13
N SER A 119 -3.21 9.82 4.28
CA SER A 119 -4.34 8.88 4.38
C SER A 119 -5.17 9.19 5.62
N ASN A 120 -6.41 8.72 5.68
CA ASN A 120 -7.21 8.74 6.91
C ASN A 120 -7.03 7.49 7.78
N ARG A 121 -6.02 6.66 7.47
CA ARG A 121 -5.58 5.56 8.34
C ARG A 121 -4.11 5.22 8.08
N PHE A 122 -3.39 4.85 9.14
CA PHE A 122 -2.01 4.39 8.98
C PHE A 122 -1.97 3.07 8.21
N SER A 123 -1.12 2.99 7.19
CA SER A 123 -1.07 1.85 6.27
C SER A 123 0.33 1.64 5.69
N THR A 124 0.56 0.44 5.14
CA THR A 124 1.83 0.11 4.48
C THR A 124 2.12 1.03 3.28
N ALA A 125 1.10 1.61 2.64
CA ALA A 125 1.32 2.57 1.54
C ALA A 125 2.03 3.84 2.05
N LEU A 126 1.69 4.33 3.25
CA LEU A 126 2.41 5.44 3.87
C LEU A 126 3.83 5.04 4.28
N LEU A 127 4.05 3.81 4.75
CA LEU A 127 5.40 3.31 5.02
C LEU A 127 6.26 3.27 3.75
N TYR A 128 5.70 2.82 2.61
CA TYR A 128 6.40 2.85 1.33
C TYR A 128 6.70 4.27 0.85
N ALA A 129 5.75 5.21 1.02
CA ALA A 129 5.97 6.62 0.73
C ALA A 129 7.11 7.20 1.59
N ALA A 130 7.08 6.92 2.89
CA ALA A 130 8.10 7.37 3.84
C ALA A 130 9.48 6.76 3.54
N HIS A 131 9.54 5.48 3.15
CA HIS A 131 10.78 4.82 2.65
C HIS A 131 11.34 5.49 1.39
N LEU A 132 10.51 6.11 0.56
CA LEU A 132 10.97 6.90 -0.59
C LEU A 132 11.28 8.36 -0.24
N GLY A 133 11.17 8.74 1.04
CA GLY A 133 11.46 10.06 1.56
C GLY A 133 10.34 11.09 1.35
N LEU A 134 9.10 10.65 1.18
CA LEU A 134 7.94 11.54 1.19
C LEU A 134 7.59 11.94 2.62
N ARG A 135 7.10 13.17 2.80
CA ARG A 135 6.43 13.57 4.05
C ARG A 135 5.11 12.82 4.16
N THR A 136 4.75 12.37 5.35
CA THR A 136 3.52 11.57 5.56
C THR A 136 2.66 12.10 6.69
N GLU A 137 1.35 11.96 6.58
CA GLU A 137 0.41 12.36 7.63
C GLU A 137 -0.82 11.45 7.61
N VAL A 138 -1.33 11.13 8.80
CA VAL A 138 -2.64 10.51 8.96
C VAL A 138 -3.61 11.53 9.54
N TYR A 139 -4.66 11.88 8.80
CA TYR A 139 -5.68 12.80 9.28
C TYR A 139 -7.07 12.46 8.77
N GLY A 140 -8.06 13.02 9.46
CA GLY A 140 -9.45 12.97 9.08
C GLY A 140 -10.22 11.81 9.68
N ALA A 141 -11.52 11.77 9.38
CA ALA A 141 -12.43 10.81 10.01
C ALA A 141 -12.02 9.36 9.68
N GLU A 142 -11.79 8.58 10.73
CA GLU A 142 -11.33 7.20 10.61
C GLU A 142 -12.41 6.34 9.94
N ALA A 143 -11.98 5.60 8.92
CA ALA A 143 -12.80 4.62 8.24
C ALA A 143 -12.81 3.30 9.04
N ARG A 144 -14.01 2.78 9.34
CA ARG A 144 -14.18 1.56 10.15
C ARG A 144 -14.44 0.37 9.24
N ILE A 145 -13.74 -0.74 9.48
CA ILE A 145 -14.03 -1.99 8.79
C ILE A 145 -15.31 -2.58 9.38
N ALA A 146 -16.22 -3.09 8.54
CA ALA A 146 -17.42 -3.78 9.01
C ALA A 146 -17.03 -4.97 9.90
N GLY A 147 -17.41 -4.93 11.19
CA GLY A 147 -17.10 -5.98 12.16
C GLY A 147 -15.86 -5.74 13.05
N GLU A 148 -15.18 -4.58 12.94
CA GLU A 148 -14.23 -4.16 13.99
C GLU A 148 -15.00 -3.89 15.30
N PHE A 149 -14.75 -4.71 16.33
CA PHE A 149 -15.36 -4.54 17.66
C PHE A 149 -14.88 -3.24 18.34
N ASP A 150 -15.78 -2.61 19.09
CA ASP A 150 -15.52 -1.43 19.92
C ASP A 150 -14.59 -1.78 21.10
N GLY A 151 -13.28 -1.70 20.86
CA GLY A 151 -12.17 -1.79 21.80
C GLY A 151 -10.92 -1.12 21.21
N LEU A 152 -9.72 -1.35 21.76
CA LEU A 152 -8.46 -1.05 21.05
C LEU A 152 -8.32 -2.01 19.86
N GLY A 153 -9.13 -1.81 18.82
CA GLY A 153 -9.08 -2.57 17.57
C GLY A 153 -7.70 -2.48 16.91
N ALA A 154 -7.52 -3.09 15.74
CA ALA A 154 -6.26 -3.00 15.00
C ALA A 154 -5.79 -1.54 14.86
N GLN A 155 -6.75 -0.62 14.69
CA GLN A 155 -6.46 0.81 14.63
C GLN A 155 -6.05 1.44 15.97
N GLY A 156 -6.74 1.16 17.08
CA GLY A 156 -6.33 1.68 18.39
C GLY A 156 -4.92 1.24 18.79
N LYS A 157 -4.51 0.04 18.38
CA LYS A 157 -3.12 -0.43 18.53
C LYS A 157 -2.14 0.37 17.68
N LEU A 158 -2.48 0.66 16.42
CA LEU A 158 -1.63 1.50 15.55
C LEU A 158 -1.53 2.94 16.07
N THR A 159 -2.63 3.55 16.50
CA THR A 159 -2.61 4.90 17.08
C THR A 159 -1.77 4.96 18.35
N THR A 160 -1.80 3.90 19.17
CA THR A 160 -0.95 3.81 20.38
C THR A 160 0.52 3.56 20.04
N ALA A 161 0.80 2.74 19.03
CA ALA A 161 2.15 2.38 18.62
C ALA A 161 2.85 3.52 17.85
N PHE A 162 2.10 4.30 17.07
CA PHE A 162 2.61 5.35 16.19
C PHE A 162 1.91 6.69 16.43
N PRO A 163 1.90 7.22 17.66
CA PRO A 163 1.08 8.39 18.00
C PRO A 163 1.42 9.62 17.17
N GLU A 164 2.67 9.77 16.72
CA GLU A 164 3.10 11.01 16.07
C GLU A 164 2.57 11.16 14.66
N ILE A 165 2.44 10.08 13.88
CA ILE A 165 1.87 10.16 12.52
C ILE A 165 0.37 10.47 12.53
N HIS A 166 -0.30 10.23 13.66
CA HIS A 166 -1.71 10.55 13.89
C HIS A 166 -1.93 11.97 14.44
N ARG A 167 -0.87 12.67 14.85
CA ARG A 167 -0.94 14.01 15.45
C ARG A 167 -0.43 15.12 14.54
N ARG A 168 0.54 14.80 13.66
CA ARG A 168 1.18 15.79 12.78
C ARG A 168 1.76 15.16 11.53
N GLU A 169 2.12 16.01 10.59
CA GLU A 169 3.02 15.65 9.50
C GLU A 169 4.36 15.11 10.07
N ILE A 170 4.78 13.98 9.52
CA ILE A 170 6.06 13.36 9.74
C ILE A 170 7.01 13.80 8.63
N SER A 171 8.18 14.30 9.03
CA SER A 171 9.23 14.73 8.10
C SER A 171 9.79 13.56 7.29
N SER A 172 10.44 13.85 6.17
CA SER A 172 11.07 12.80 5.34
C SER A 172 12.07 11.94 6.11
N ASP A 173 12.88 12.54 6.99
CA ASP A 173 13.92 11.81 7.74
C ASP A 173 13.33 10.93 8.85
N GLU A 174 12.38 11.49 9.60
CA GLU A 174 11.65 10.77 10.66
C GLU A 174 10.83 9.61 10.06
N GLY A 175 10.14 9.87 8.95
CA GLY A 175 9.35 8.87 8.24
C GLY A 175 10.21 7.77 7.65
N MET A 176 11.37 8.12 7.10
CA MET A 176 12.35 7.15 6.61
C MET A 176 12.74 6.20 7.74
N GLN A 177 13.19 6.71 8.89
CA GLN A 177 13.61 5.87 10.02
C GLN A 177 12.51 4.88 10.45
N LEU A 178 11.29 5.38 10.62
CA LEU A 178 10.13 4.55 10.94
C LEU A 178 9.90 3.46 9.87
N ALA A 179 9.97 3.83 8.59
CA ALA A 179 9.79 2.88 7.50
C ALA A 179 10.88 1.81 7.45
N GLN A 180 12.14 2.16 7.71
CA GLN A 180 13.24 1.19 7.73
C GLN A 180 13.04 0.11 8.80
N GLU A 181 12.51 0.50 9.98
CA GLU A 181 12.19 -0.41 11.07
C GLU A 181 11.00 -1.30 10.73
N GLU A 182 9.86 -0.70 10.36
CA GLU A 182 8.59 -1.40 10.14
C GLU A 182 8.59 -2.26 8.87
N LEU A 183 9.30 -1.83 7.82
CA LEU A 183 9.47 -2.62 6.61
C LEU A 183 10.58 -3.67 6.74
N GLY A 184 11.31 -3.66 7.87
CA GLY A 184 12.27 -4.70 8.20
C GLY A 184 13.52 -4.67 7.33
N ILE A 185 14.11 -3.50 7.08
CA ILE A 185 15.39 -3.38 6.34
C ILE A 185 16.47 -4.27 6.95
N LYS A 186 16.54 -4.34 8.28
CA LYS A 186 17.50 -5.21 9.00
C LYS A 186 17.32 -6.71 8.73
N PHE A 187 16.19 -7.10 8.14
CA PHE A 187 15.86 -8.47 7.79
C PHE A 187 15.98 -8.77 6.30
N LEU A 188 16.49 -7.83 5.49
CA LEU A 188 16.79 -8.13 4.10
C LEU A 188 17.77 -9.30 3.98
N ARG A 189 17.65 -10.02 2.88
CA ARG A 189 18.39 -11.23 2.58
C ARG A 189 19.01 -11.09 1.20
N ALA A 190 20.19 -11.67 1.01
CA ALA A 190 20.80 -11.71 -0.31
C ALA A 190 19.93 -12.53 -1.28
N PRO A 191 20.01 -12.31 -2.60
CA PRO A 191 19.20 -13.06 -3.58
C PRO A 191 19.32 -14.59 -3.46
N ALA A 192 20.52 -15.10 -3.14
CA ALA A 192 20.75 -16.53 -2.93
C ALA A 192 20.03 -17.05 -1.66
N GLU A 193 20.12 -16.32 -0.55
CA GLU A 193 19.45 -16.66 0.71
C GLU A 193 17.92 -16.60 0.55
N LEU A 194 17.40 -15.59 -0.15
CA LEU A 194 15.97 -15.53 -0.49
C LEU A 194 15.52 -16.72 -1.31
N ALA A 195 16.31 -17.12 -2.32
CA ALA A 195 15.98 -18.28 -3.13
C ALA A 195 15.90 -19.54 -2.27
N GLU A 196 16.78 -19.69 -1.28
CA GLU A 196 16.73 -20.84 -0.36
C GLU A 196 15.51 -20.77 0.56
N ILE A 197 15.27 -19.63 1.20
CA ILE A 197 14.14 -19.41 2.12
C ILE A 197 12.79 -19.63 1.41
N LEU A 198 12.67 -19.17 0.15
CA LEU A 198 11.45 -19.30 -0.64
C LEU A 198 11.35 -20.66 -1.37
N GLY A 199 12.35 -21.54 -1.24
CA GLY A 199 12.39 -22.83 -1.92
C GLY A 199 12.57 -22.72 -3.44
N LEU A 200 13.16 -21.63 -3.94
CA LEU A 200 13.43 -21.35 -5.35
C LEU A 200 14.85 -21.75 -5.80
N SER A 201 15.68 -22.29 -4.91
CA SER A 201 17.06 -22.71 -5.22
C SER A 201 17.15 -23.96 -6.10
N SER A 202 16.08 -24.76 -6.19
CA SER A 202 16.03 -25.97 -7.03
C SER A 202 15.09 -25.82 -8.22
N LEU A 203 15.36 -26.57 -9.30
CA LEU A 203 14.51 -26.60 -10.50
C LEU A 203 13.08 -27.07 -10.16
N ALA A 204 12.96 -28.06 -9.27
CA ALA A 204 11.67 -28.54 -8.77
C ALA A 204 10.93 -27.45 -7.98
N GLY A 205 11.64 -26.71 -7.12
CA GLY A 205 11.09 -25.59 -6.37
C GLY A 205 10.56 -24.47 -7.26
N ARG A 206 11.33 -24.08 -8.28
CA ARG A 206 10.91 -23.10 -9.30
C ARG A 206 9.69 -23.58 -10.10
N PHE A 207 9.65 -24.86 -10.46
CA PHE A 207 8.52 -25.45 -11.17
C PHE A 207 7.23 -25.47 -10.32
N GLN A 208 7.34 -25.79 -9.03
CA GLN A 208 6.20 -25.74 -8.10
C GLN A 208 5.69 -24.31 -7.90
N ALA A 209 6.59 -23.34 -7.76
CA ALA A 209 6.22 -21.93 -7.71
C ALA A 209 5.50 -21.49 -9.00
N GLY A 210 6.00 -21.90 -10.16
CA GLY A 210 5.36 -21.65 -11.46
C GLY A 210 3.94 -22.23 -11.56
N LYS A 211 3.74 -23.47 -11.07
CA LYS A 211 2.40 -24.08 -10.99
C LYS A 211 1.45 -23.33 -10.06
N ALA A 212 1.92 -22.92 -8.88
CA ALA A 212 1.11 -22.15 -7.93
C ALA A 212 0.64 -20.83 -8.53
N MET A 213 1.53 -20.13 -9.24
CA MET A 213 1.21 -18.90 -9.98
C MET A 213 0.22 -19.15 -11.13
N GLY A 214 0.39 -20.25 -11.88
CA GLY A 214 -0.52 -20.65 -12.94
C GLY A 214 -1.93 -21.02 -12.45
N VAL A 215 -2.03 -21.72 -11.32
CA VAL A 215 -3.31 -22.07 -10.67
C VAL A 215 -4.02 -20.82 -10.14
N TYR A 216 -3.27 -19.84 -9.60
CA TYR A 216 -3.83 -18.57 -9.16
C TYR A 216 -4.44 -17.78 -10.33
N ALA A 217 -3.71 -17.70 -11.45
CA ALA A 217 -4.21 -17.07 -12.67
C ALA A 217 -5.47 -17.76 -13.23
N ALA A 218 -5.51 -19.10 -13.23
CA ALA A 218 -6.64 -19.88 -13.74
C ALA A 218 -7.91 -19.71 -12.88
N ARG A 219 -7.80 -19.74 -11.54
CA ARG A 219 -8.96 -19.54 -10.64
C ARG A 219 -9.63 -18.18 -10.84
N ARG A 220 -8.86 -17.16 -11.23
CA ARG A 220 -9.39 -15.81 -11.46
C ARG A 220 -10.18 -15.69 -12.76
N ALA A 221 -9.72 -16.36 -13.81
CA ALA A 221 -10.46 -16.44 -15.07
C ALA A 221 -11.86 -17.03 -14.82
N THR A 222 -11.96 -18.10 -14.04
CA THR A 222 -13.24 -18.74 -13.69
C THR A 222 -14.17 -17.85 -12.87
N VAL A 223 -13.65 -17.11 -11.87
CA VAL A 223 -14.47 -16.18 -11.06
C VAL A 223 -14.94 -14.97 -11.87
N SER A 224 -14.14 -14.50 -12.85
CA SER A 224 -14.52 -13.38 -13.74
C SER A 224 -15.60 -13.76 -14.77
N VAL A 225 -15.72 -15.04 -15.11
CA VAL A 225 -16.75 -15.56 -16.03
C VAL A 225 -18.10 -15.76 -15.32
N GLN A 226 -18.10 -16.01 -14.01
CA GLN A 226 -19.33 -16.20 -13.23
C GLN A 226 -19.99 -14.90 -12.74
N LYS A 227 -19.37 -13.74 -12.95
CA LYS A 227 -19.89 -12.41 -12.56
C LYS A 227 -20.34 -11.55 -13.76
N ARG A 228 -20.63 -12.16 -14.91
CA ARG A 228 -21.22 -11.47 -16.06
C ARG A 228 -22.71 -11.76 -16.17
#